data_AF-A0A9D8E687-F1
#
_entry.id   AF-A0A9D8E687-F1
#
_cell.length_a   1.000
_cell.length_b   1.000
_cell.length_c   1.000
_cell.angle_alpha   90.00
_cell.angle_beta   90.00
_cell.angle_gamma   90.00
#
_symmetry.space_group_name_H-M   'P 1'
#
loop_
_entity.id
_entity.type
_entity.pdbx_description
1 polymer ?
#
loop_
_entity_poly.entity_id
_entity_poly.type
_entity_poly.pdbx_seq_one_letter_code
_entity_poly.pdbx_strand_id
1 'polypeptide(L)'
;MKKANNIKSFRVIYTVIISIACILALLLVFLPAGCKKKPAAETEMATESTAAATTAVQTEATTAAQTESATESVEEVPEKITGLIKQADDYYAEGDIGLARSTYRKAEIAINNSKLSGGKKQELINSFYKRYEECKEIISAASMHYASAMQLIYETRYEQAKTELEAALALYPKYGEAQEAYENLKTLMGLK
;
A
#
# COMPACT_ATOMS: atom_id res chain seq x y z
N MET A 1 42.83 -24.91 25.79
CA MET A 1 41.86 -25.57 24.88
C MET A 1 40.71 -24.62 24.57
N LYS A 2 40.67 -24.00 23.38
CA LYS A 2 39.52 -23.23 22.86
C LYS A 2 39.51 -23.37 21.33
N LYS A 3 38.83 -24.40 20.81
CA LYS A 3 38.76 -24.63 19.34
C LYS A 3 37.49 -25.37 18.89
N ALA A 4 36.35 -25.16 19.55
CA ALA A 4 35.11 -25.92 19.24
C ALA A 4 33.92 -25.09 18.71
N ASN A 5 33.98 -23.75 18.68
CA ASN A 5 32.80 -22.93 18.30
C ASN A 5 32.75 -22.42 16.85
N ASN A 6 33.80 -22.58 16.04
CA ASN A 6 33.83 -22.00 14.68
C ASN A 6 33.20 -22.88 13.58
N ILE A 7 32.84 -24.14 13.86
CA ILE A 7 32.34 -25.06 12.83
C ILE A 7 30.83 -24.88 12.58
N LYS A 8 30.06 -24.49 13.60
CA LYS A 8 28.60 -24.30 13.45
C LYS A 8 28.26 -22.99 12.75
N SER A 9 28.99 -21.91 13.02
CA SER A 9 28.82 -20.61 12.36
C SER A 9 29.17 -20.65 10.88
N PHE A 10 30.18 -21.44 10.48
CA PHE A 10 30.58 -21.55 9.07
C PHE A 10 29.51 -22.25 8.20
N ARG A 11 28.76 -23.22 8.76
CA ARG A 11 27.70 -23.93 8.04
C ARG A 11 26.48 -23.05 7.76
N VAL A 12 26.13 -22.18 8.70
CA VAL A 12 25.00 -21.24 8.56
C VAL A 12 25.32 -20.16 7.52
N ILE A 13 26.55 -19.63 7.54
CA ILE A 13 26.99 -18.62 6.57
C ILE A 13 27.00 -19.21 5.14
N TYR A 14 27.47 -20.45 4.99
CA TYR A 14 27.50 -21.12 3.68
C TYR A 14 26.10 -21.34 3.09
N THR A 15 25.12 -21.73 3.90
CA THR A 15 23.72 -21.88 3.46
C THR A 15 23.08 -20.56 3.02
N VAL A 16 23.37 -19.46 3.72
CA VAL A 16 22.86 -18.13 3.36
C VAL A 16 23.48 -17.64 2.04
N ILE A 17 24.78 -17.84 1.84
CA ILE A 17 25.46 -17.43 0.61
C ILE A 17 24.93 -18.23 -0.60
N ILE A 18 24.71 -19.54 -0.47
CA ILE A 18 24.14 -20.36 -1.55
C ILE A 18 22.71 -19.91 -1.89
N SER A 19 21.89 -19.63 -0.88
CA SER A 19 20.53 -19.11 -1.09
C SER A 19 20.53 -17.81 -1.89
N ILE A 20 21.43 -16.88 -1.57
CA ILE A 20 21.54 -15.59 -2.26
C ILE A 20 22.02 -15.78 -3.71
N ALA A 21 22.99 -16.68 -3.94
CA ALA A 21 23.47 -16.99 -5.29
C ALA A 21 22.39 -17.62 -6.17
N CYS A 22 21.54 -18.50 -5.63
CA CYS A 22 20.41 -19.08 -6.35
C CYS A 22 19.35 -18.05 -6.75
N ILE A 23 19.06 -17.08 -5.87
CA ILE A 23 18.09 -16.00 -6.15
C ILE A 23 18.64 -15.06 -7.24
N LEU A 24 19.92 -14.72 -7.20
CA LEU A 24 20.57 -13.89 -8.23
C LEU A 24 20.64 -14.58 -9.60
N ALA A 25 20.87 -15.90 -9.62
CA ALA A 25 20.84 -16.68 -10.86
C ALA A 25 19.44 -16.71 -11.50
N LEU A 26 18.38 -16.81 -10.69
CA LEU A 26 16.99 -16.76 -11.17
C LEU A 26 16.61 -15.39 -11.74
N LEU A 27 17.11 -14.29 -11.15
CA LEU A 27 16.88 -12.93 -11.67
C LEU A 27 17.49 -12.68 -13.05
N LEU A 28 18.60 -13.33 -13.40
CA LEU A 28 19.25 -13.17 -14.70
C LEU A 28 18.53 -13.90 -15.85
N VAL A 29 17.70 -14.91 -15.55
CA VAL A 29 16.94 -15.66 -16.57
C VAL A 29 15.66 -14.90 -17.01
N PHE A 30 15.24 -13.88 -16.25
CA PHE A 30 14.02 -13.10 -16.50
C PHE A 30 14.27 -11.73 -17.15
N LEU A 31 15.40 -11.50 -17.83
CA LEU A 31 15.52 -10.33 -18.72
C LEU A 31 14.89 -10.64 -20.09
N PRO A 32 13.72 -10.06 -20.44
CA PRO A 32 13.23 -10.13 -21.81
C PRO A 32 14.15 -9.32 -22.74
N ALA A 33 14.86 -10.03 -23.60
CA ALA A 33 15.50 -9.44 -24.77
C ALA A 33 14.42 -8.90 -25.73
N GLY A 34 14.46 -7.59 -26.00
CA GLY A 34 14.04 -7.06 -27.30
C GLY A 34 12.67 -6.37 -27.37
N CYS A 35 12.59 -5.11 -26.93
CA CYS A 35 11.68 -4.16 -27.55
C CYS A 35 12.25 -3.72 -28.91
N LYS A 36 11.71 -4.24 -30.02
CA LYS A 36 11.80 -3.54 -31.32
C LYS A 36 10.59 -2.62 -31.46
N LYS A 37 10.87 -1.32 -31.40
CA LYS A 37 9.97 -0.20 -31.70
C LYS A 37 9.39 -0.33 -33.11
N LYS A 38 8.08 -0.16 -33.21
CA LYS A 38 7.34 0.14 -34.44
C LYS A 38 7.45 1.64 -34.73
N PRO A 39 7.72 2.10 -35.95
CA PRO A 39 7.41 3.46 -36.35
C PRO A 39 6.06 3.50 -37.07
N ALA A 40 5.14 4.28 -36.51
CA ALA A 40 4.12 4.98 -37.28
C ALA A 40 4.63 6.43 -37.41
N ALA A 41 4.72 6.93 -38.63
CA ALA A 41 4.98 8.33 -38.93
C ALA A 41 3.95 8.76 -40.00
N GLU A 42 3.05 9.64 -39.61
CA GLU A 42 2.39 10.60 -40.49
C GLU A 42 3.22 11.90 -40.43
N THR A 43 3.94 12.13 -41.50
CA THR A 43 3.98 13.32 -42.38
C THR A 43 3.59 14.71 -41.83
N GLU A 44 4.58 15.62 -41.95
CA GLU A 44 4.55 17.07 -42.28
C GLU A 44 4.04 18.08 -41.23
N MET A 45 4.62 19.28 -41.05
CA MET A 45 5.61 20.06 -41.80
C MET A 45 6.15 21.21 -40.90
N ALA A 46 7.43 21.57 -41.08
CA ALA A 46 8.08 22.91 -40.95
C ALA A 46 7.94 23.69 -39.60
N THR A 47 8.95 24.38 -39.04
CA THR A 47 10.00 25.23 -39.64
C THR A 47 11.10 25.53 -38.59
N GLU A 48 12.32 25.80 -39.08
CA GLU A 48 13.56 26.27 -38.42
C GLU A 48 13.43 27.44 -37.41
N SER A 49 14.34 27.50 -36.41
CA SER A 49 15.53 28.38 -36.45
C SER A 49 16.21 28.60 -35.08
N THR A 50 17.48 28.14 -35.00
CA THR A 50 18.72 28.86 -34.62
C THR A 50 18.85 29.68 -33.30
N ALA A 51 19.75 29.17 -32.44
CA ALA A 51 20.84 29.78 -31.65
C ALA A 51 20.71 31.17 -30.97
N ALA A 52 21.11 31.25 -29.68
CA ALA A 52 22.45 31.73 -29.24
C ALA A 52 22.48 32.39 -27.83
N ALA A 53 23.54 32.06 -27.09
CA ALA A 53 24.38 32.90 -26.20
C ALA A 53 23.84 33.53 -24.88
N THR A 54 24.32 32.96 -23.77
CA THR A 54 25.22 33.49 -22.72
C THR A 54 25.07 34.92 -22.13
N THR A 55 25.32 34.99 -20.81
CA THR A 55 25.90 36.08 -19.97
C THR A 55 24.88 36.83 -19.08
N ALA A 56 25.13 37.28 -17.85
CA ALA A 56 25.88 36.86 -16.66
C ALA A 56 25.45 37.83 -15.51
N VAL A 57 25.74 37.43 -14.26
CA VAL A 57 25.95 38.26 -13.05
C VAL A 57 24.75 38.79 -12.23
N GLN A 58 24.75 38.31 -10.98
CA GLN A 58 24.34 38.85 -9.66
C GLN A 58 23.74 40.28 -9.57
N THR A 59 22.83 40.47 -8.61
CA THR A 59 23.03 41.35 -7.44
C THR A 59 21.99 41.03 -6.35
N GLU A 60 22.46 40.93 -5.10
CA GLU A 60 21.69 40.79 -3.85
C GLU A 60 20.82 42.02 -3.57
N ALA A 61 19.61 41.80 -3.05
CA ALA A 61 18.93 42.80 -2.23
C ALA A 61 18.03 42.09 -1.21
N THR A 62 18.60 41.89 -0.03
CA THR A 62 17.91 41.62 1.24
C THR A 62 16.80 42.66 1.43
N THR A 63 15.54 42.22 1.47
CA THR A 63 14.44 43.03 2.02
C THR A 63 13.85 42.28 3.20
N ALA A 64 13.96 42.93 4.35
CA ALA A 64 13.46 42.46 5.63
C ALA A 64 11.93 42.45 5.67
N ALA A 65 11.42 41.43 6.35
CA ALA A 65 10.25 41.45 7.24
C ALA A 65 8.96 42.10 6.71
N GLN A 66 8.05 41.24 6.25
CA GLN A 66 6.66 41.32 6.67
C GLN A 66 6.24 39.94 7.18
N THR A 67 6.35 39.76 8.50
CA THR A 67 5.58 38.74 9.20
C THR A 67 4.13 39.24 9.20
N GLU A 68 3.40 38.94 8.13
CA GLU A 68 1.95 38.93 8.17
C GLU A 68 1.57 37.84 9.18
N SER A 69 1.23 38.28 10.39
CA SER A 69 0.47 37.47 11.33
C SER A 69 -0.89 37.23 10.69
N ALA A 70 -0.96 36.22 9.82
CA ALA A 70 -2.19 35.69 9.28
C ALA A 70 -3.09 35.37 10.47
N THR A 71 -4.14 36.17 10.61
CA THR A 71 -5.23 35.81 11.51
C THR A 71 -5.86 34.59 10.84
N GLU A 72 -5.52 33.39 11.31
CA GLU A 72 -6.14 32.15 10.86
C GLU A 72 -7.64 32.26 11.14
N SER A 73 -8.39 32.66 10.11
CA SER A 73 -9.82 32.41 10.07
C SER A 73 -10.00 30.92 10.22
N VAL A 74 -10.47 30.48 11.40
CA VAL A 74 -10.78 29.08 11.69
C VAL A 74 -11.90 28.67 10.75
N GLU A 75 -11.52 28.06 9.63
CA GLU A 75 -12.45 27.53 8.65
C GLU A 75 -13.21 26.35 9.27
N GLU A 76 -14.52 26.51 9.41
CA GLU A 76 -15.38 25.51 10.05
C GLU A 76 -15.54 24.28 9.16
N VAL A 77 -15.27 23.10 9.73
CA VAL A 77 -15.39 21.82 9.01
C VAL A 77 -16.84 21.33 9.10
N PRO A 78 -17.51 21.03 7.97
CA PRO A 78 -18.87 20.51 7.97
C PRO A 78 -19.04 19.25 8.85
N GLU A 79 -20.11 19.21 9.65
CA GLU A 79 -20.42 18.09 10.56
C GLU A 79 -20.46 16.72 9.86
N LYS A 80 -20.92 16.69 8.60
CA LYS A 80 -20.93 15.46 7.80
C LYS A 80 -19.53 14.88 7.61
N ILE A 81 -18.51 15.72 7.43
CA ILE A 81 -17.13 15.28 7.25
C ILE A 81 -16.57 14.75 8.56
N THR A 82 -16.73 15.50 9.66
CA THR A 82 -16.24 15.08 10.98
C THR A 82 -16.94 13.79 11.44
N GLY A 83 -18.24 13.66 11.18
CA GLY A 83 -19.01 12.45 11.46
C GLY A 83 -18.52 11.22 10.67
N LEU A 84 -18.21 11.37 9.38
CA LEU A 84 -17.67 10.28 8.56
C LEU A 84 -16.28 9.83 9.04
N ILE A 85 -15.40 10.79 9.37
CA ILE A 85 -14.06 10.46 9.89
C ILE A 85 -14.18 9.71 11.22
N LYS A 86 -14.98 10.24 12.16
CA LYS A 86 -15.21 9.59 13.45
C LYS A 86 -15.78 8.17 13.28
N GLN A 87 -16.80 8.00 12.45
CA GLN A 87 -17.41 6.70 12.20
C GLN A 87 -16.40 5.71 11.59
N ALA A 88 -15.54 6.17 10.67
CA ALA A 88 -14.50 5.32 10.10
C ALA A 88 -13.45 4.91 11.14
N ASP A 89 -13.05 5.83 12.02
CA ASP A 89 -12.14 5.55 13.14
C ASP A 89 -12.76 4.55 14.14
N ASP A 90 -14.06 4.68 14.44
CA ASP A 90 -14.80 3.74 15.31
C ASP A 90 -14.77 2.33 14.68
N TYR A 91 -15.12 2.18 13.39
CA TYR A 91 -15.03 0.89 12.70
C TYR A 91 -13.61 0.32 12.65
N TYR A 92 -12.61 1.18 12.46
CA TYR A 92 -11.21 0.76 12.45
C TYR A 92 -10.81 0.17 13.82
N ALA A 93 -11.16 0.86 14.91
CA ALA A 93 -10.87 0.42 16.27
C ALA A 93 -11.61 -0.88 16.65
N GLU A 94 -12.82 -1.07 16.13
CA GLU A 94 -13.62 -2.29 16.33
C GLU A 94 -13.18 -3.46 15.42
N GLY A 95 -12.21 -3.24 14.53
CA GLY A 95 -11.72 -4.24 13.59
C GLY A 95 -12.66 -4.52 12.42
N ASP A 96 -13.67 -3.68 12.18
CA ASP A 96 -14.55 -3.72 11.00
C ASP A 96 -13.87 -3.06 9.79
N ILE A 97 -12.72 -3.61 9.40
CA ILE A 97 -11.78 -3.01 8.44
C ILE A 97 -12.44 -2.69 7.08
N GLY A 98 -13.36 -3.55 6.61
CA GLY A 98 -14.13 -3.30 5.39
C GLY A 98 -15.02 -2.05 5.47
N LEU A 99 -15.72 -1.89 6.59
CA LEU A 99 -16.56 -0.71 6.85
C LEU A 99 -15.71 0.54 7.05
N ALA A 100 -14.61 0.44 7.80
CA ALA A 100 -13.65 1.52 8.00
C ALA A 100 -13.12 2.04 6.66
N ARG A 101 -12.59 1.17 5.80
CA ARG A 101 -12.09 1.52 4.45
C ARG A 101 -13.15 2.26 3.64
N SER A 102 -14.36 1.71 3.57
CA SER A 102 -15.43 2.29 2.76
C SER A 102 -15.86 3.66 3.29
N THR A 103 -15.80 3.85 4.61
CA THR A 103 -16.20 5.09 5.28
C THR A 103 -15.11 6.16 5.17
N TYR A 104 -13.83 5.82 5.30
CA TYR A 104 -12.72 6.74 4.97
C TYR A 104 -12.79 7.22 3.53
N ARG A 105 -13.07 6.33 2.57
CA ARG A 105 -13.28 6.73 1.16
C ARG A 105 -14.44 7.73 1.02
N LYS A 106 -15.55 7.52 1.73
CA LYS A 106 -16.68 8.48 1.75
C LYS A 106 -16.25 9.82 2.36
N ALA A 107 -15.44 9.82 3.42
CA ALA A 107 -14.89 11.02 4.04
C ALA A 107 -14.01 11.79 3.05
N GLU A 108 -13.05 11.11 2.39
CA GLU A 108 -12.18 11.69 1.37
C GLU A 108 -12.98 12.35 0.23
N ILE A 109 -14.00 11.66 -0.28
CA ILE A 109 -14.91 12.21 -1.31
C ILE A 109 -15.65 13.45 -0.79
N ALA A 110 -16.18 13.40 0.44
CA ALA A 110 -16.88 14.53 1.04
C ALA A 110 -15.98 15.75 1.24
N ILE A 111 -14.73 15.53 1.65
CA ILE A 111 -13.70 16.58 1.79
C ILE A 111 -13.39 17.19 0.43
N ASN A 112 -13.09 16.37 -0.58
CA ASN A 112 -12.74 16.86 -1.91
C ASN A 112 -13.88 17.67 -2.57
N ASN A 113 -15.13 17.26 -2.35
CA ASN A 113 -16.31 17.95 -2.85
C ASN A 113 -16.78 19.14 -2.00
N SER A 114 -16.16 19.39 -0.84
CA SER A 114 -16.51 20.51 0.01
C SER A 114 -15.98 21.85 -0.53
N LYS A 115 -16.50 22.95 0.04
CA LYS A 115 -16.01 24.31 -0.22
C LYS A 115 -14.75 24.67 0.59
N LEU A 116 -14.18 23.72 1.32
CA LEU A 116 -13.01 23.96 2.16
C LEU A 116 -11.80 24.43 1.33
N SER A 117 -10.94 25.22 1.94
CA SER A 117 -9.65 25.56 1.35
C SER A 117 -8.81 24.30 1.04
N GLY A 118 -7.93 24.39 0.03
CA GLY A 118 -7.05 23.28 -0.33
C GLY A 118 -6.16 22.81 0.84
N GLY A 119 -5.66 23.75 1.64
CA GLY A 119 -4.90 23.45 2.86
C GLY A 119 -5.72 22.64 3.87
N LYS A 120 -6.95 23.08 4.15
CA LYS A 120 -7.82 22.38 5.10
C LYS A 120 -8.25 21.00 4.61
N LYS A 121 -8.48 20.85 3.30
CA LYS A 121 -8.73 19.53 2.67
C LYS A 121 -7.56 18.58 2.88
N GLN A 122 -6.34 19.05 2.62
CA GLN A 122 -5.14 18.23 2.78
C GLN A 122 -4.91 17.84 4.24
N GLU A 123 -5.09 18.77 5.17
CA GLU A 123 -4.99 18.51 6.61
C GLU A 123 -5.96 17.40 7.04
N LEU A 124 -7.23 17.49 6.64
CA LEU A 124 -8.24 16.50 6.98
C LEU A 124 -7.93 15.13 6.35
N ILE A 125 -7.54 15.07 5.08
CA ILE A 125 -7.16 13.80 4.43
C ILE A 125 -5.96 13.17 5.14
N ASN A 126 -4.92 13.96 5.44
CA ASN A 126 -3.73 13.49 6.14
C ASN A 126 -4.04 12.91 7.53
N SER A 127 -5.08 13.43 8.21
CA SER A 127 -5.46 12.98 9.56
C SER A 127 -5.85 11.50 9.64
N PHE A 128 -6.35 10.93 8.53
CA PHE A 128 -6.79 9.52 8.47
C PHE A 128 -6.10 8.69 7.38
N TYR A 129 -5.32 9.31 6.49
CA TYR A 129 -4.72 8.64 5.33
C TYR A 129 -3.99 7.33 5.68
N LYS A 130 -3.16 7.35 6.73
CA LYS A 130 -2.42 6.16 7.18
C LYS A 130 -3.35 4.98 7.52
N ARG A 131 -4.41 5.21 8.31
CA ARG A 131 -5.39 4.18 8.68
C ARG A 131 -6.17 3.69 7.47
N TYR A 132 -6.48 4.59 6.53
CA TYR A 132 -7.15 4.22 5.29
C TYR A 132 -6.29 3.32 4.40
N GLU A 133 -4.99 3.61 4.25
CA GLU A 133 -4.06 2.72 3.53
C GLU A 133 -3.90 1.37 4.24
N GLU A 134 -3.70 1.36 5.56
CA GLU A 134 -3.60 0.13 6.35
C GLU A 134 -4.83 -0.76 6.16
N CYS A 135 -6.04 -0.18 6.09
CA CYS A 135 -7.25 -0.96 5.80
C CYS A 135 -7.16 -1.68 4.44
N LYS A 136 -6.63 -1.01 3.41
CA LYS A 136 -6.49 -1.60 2.07
C LYS A 136 -5.49 -2.75 2.10
N GLU A 137 -4.36 -2.56 2.78
CA GLU A 137 -3.32 -3.56 2.92
C GLU A 137 -3.83 -4.81 3.64
N ILE A 138 -4.51 -4.64 4.78
CA ILE A 138 -5.13 -5.73 5.54
C ILE A 138 -6.11 -6.51 4.67
N ILE A 139 -7.04 -5.82 4.01
CA ILE A 139 -8.04 -6.46 3.15
C ILE A 139 -7.36 -7.20 2.00
N SER A 140 -6.37 -6.58 1.34
CA SER A 140 -5.67 -7.20 0.22
C SER A 140 -4.94 -8.47 0.65
N ALA A 141 -4.18 -8.41 1.74
CA ALA A 141 -3.42 -9.55 2.24
C ALA A 141 -4.34 -10.69 2.71
N ALA A 142 -5.40 -10.38 3.47
CA ALA A 142 -6.38 -11.37 3.90
C ALA A 142 -7.10 -12.02 2.71
N SER A 143 -7.43 -11.24 1.68
CA SER A 143 -8.06 -11.75 0.45
C SER A 143 -7.14 -12.69 -0.34
N MET A 144 -5.83 -12.42 -0.36
CA MET A 144 -4.86 -13.32 -1.02
C MET A 144 -4.78 -14.68 -0.32
N HIS A 145 -4.69 -14.68 1.01
CA HIS A 145 -4.71 -15.91 1.80
C HIS A 145 -6.02 -16.68 1.62
N TYR A 146 -7.16 -15.98 1.66
CA TYR A 146 -8.47 -16.59 1.38
C TYR A 146 -8.53 -17.22 -0.02
N ALA A 147 -8.09 -16.51 -1.05
CA ALA A 147 -8.07 -17.05 -2.42
C ALA A 147 -7.16 -18.29 -2.55
N SER A 148 -5.99 -18.27 -1.91
CA SER A 148 -5.09 -19.42 -1.83
C SER A 148 -5.78 -20.61 -1.16
N ALA A 149 -6.45 -20.38 -0.04
CA ALA A 149 -7.21 -21.42 0.64
C ALA A 149 -8.30 -22.04 -0.24
N MET A 150 -9.07 -21.23 -0.96
CA MET A 150 -10.15 -21.73 -1.83
C MET A 150 -9.60 -22.66 -2.93
N GLN A 151 -8.47 -22.32 -3.52
CA GLN A 151 -7.78 -23.19 -4.48
C GLN A 151 -7.33 -24.50 -3.83
N LEU A 152 -6.76 -24.45 -2.63
CA LEU A 152 -6.29 -25.64 -1.91
C LEU A 152 -7.44 -26.56 -1.49
N ILE A 153 -8.61 -26.01 -1.14
CA ILE A 153 -9.83 -26.79 -0.86
C ILE A 153 -10.27 -27.55 -2.11
N TYR A 154 -10.30 -26.88 -3.26
CA TYR A 154 -10.62 -27.52 -4.55
C TYR A 154 -9.65 -28.67 -4.87
N GLU A 155 -8.37 -28.48 -4.57
CA GLU A 155 -7.32 -29.50 -4.72
C GLU A 155 -7.33 -30.58 -3.61
N THR A 156 -8.28 -30.54 -2.67
CA THR A 156 -8.39 -31.43 -1.50
C THR A 156 -7.18 -31.38 -0.53
N ARG A 157 -6.39 -30.30 -0.57
CA ARG A 157 -5.21 -30.05 0.29
C ARG A 157 -5.62 -29.36 1.59
N TYR A 158 -6.46 -30.01 2.38
CA TYR A 158 -7.20 -29.38 3.48
C TYR A 158 -6.33 -28.77 4.60
N GLU A 159 -5.26 -29.43 5.03
CA GLU A 159 -4.39 -28.86 6.08
C GLU A 159 -3.71 -27.55 5.66
N GLN A 160 -3.35 -27.44 4.38
CA GLN A 160 -2.75 -26.23 3.83
C GLN A 160 -3.80 -25.14 3.65
N ALA A 161 -5.00 -25.50 3.17
CA ALA A 161 -6.12 -24.57 3.12
C ALA A 161 -6.46 -24.02 4.51
N LYS A 162 -6.43 -24.86 5.55
CA LYS A 162 -6.66 -24.47 6.94
C LYS A 162 -5.64 -23.43 7.40
N THR A 163 -4.36 -23.65 7.10
CA THR A 163 -3.27 -22.70 7.42
C THR A 163 -3.49 -21.34 6.75
N GLU A 164 -3.88 -21.34 5.48
CA GLU A 164 -4.15 -20.11 4.72
C GLU A 164 -5.37 -19.35 5.28
N LEU A 165 -6.45 -20.05 5.64
CA LEU A 165 -7.61 -19.42 6.28
C LEU A 165 -7.27 -18.84 7.65
N GLU A 166 -6.46 -19.53 8.45
CA GLU A 166 -5.96 -19.01 9.73
C GLU A 166 -5.12 -17.75 9.54
N ALA A 167 -4.28 -17.70 8.49
CA ALA A 167 -3.52 -16.51 8.15
C ALA A 167 -4.42 -15.34 7.72
N ALA A 168 -5.46 -15.61 6.90
CA ALA A 168 -6.44 -14.59 6.51
C ALA A 168 -7.16 -14.00 7.73
N LEU A 169 -7.61 -14.86 8.65
CA LEU A 169 -8.34 -14.46 9.86
C LEU A 169 -7.44 -13.82 10.92
N ALA A 170 -6.15 -14.15 10.95
CA ALA A 170 -5.19 -13.45 11.81
C ALA A 170 -5.01 -11.97 11.38
N LEU A 171 -5.09 -11.69 10.08
CA LEU A 171 -5.00 -10.33 9.54
C LEU A 171 -6.32 -9.57 9.67
N TYR A 172 -7.43 -10.21 9.32
CA TYR A 172 -8.76 -9.62 9.37
C TYR A 172 -9.74 -10.56 10.09
N PRO A 173 -9.81 -10.51 11.43
CA PRO A 173 -10.60 -11.45 12.22
C PRO A 173 -12.09 -11.48 11.91
N LYS A 174 -12.64 -10.36 11.43
CA LYS A 174 -14.04 -10.21 11.03
C LYS A 174 -14.28 -10.44 9.52
N TYR A 175 -13.34 -11.08 8.82
CA TYR A 175 -13.52 -11.42 7.41
C TYR A 175 -14.53 -12.57 7.26
N GLY A 176 -15.81 -12.22 7.07
CA GLY A 176 -16.94 -13.16 7.11
C GLY A 176 -16.80 -14.35 6.16
N GLU A 177 -16.38 -14.12 4.92
CA GLU A 177 -16.19 -15.18 3.93
C GLU A 177 -15.10 -16.17 4.35
N ALA A 178 -14.00 -15.68 4.94
CA ALA A 178 -12.94 -16.54 5.46
C ALA A 178 -13.37 -17.32 6.71
N GLN A 179 -14.20 -16.73 7.58
CA GLN A 179 -14.76 -17.42 8.75
C GLN A 179 -15.68 -18.57 8.32
N GLU A 180 -16.60 -18.30 7.40
CA GLU A 180 -17.52 -19.32 6.87
C GLU A 180 -16.75 -20.46 6.20
N ALA A 181 -15.77 -20.13 5.36
CA ALA A 181 -14.90 -21.12 4.73
C ALA A 181 -14.14 -21.97 5.75
N TYR A 182 -13.66 -21.38 6.85
CA TYR A 182 -12.94 -22.09 7.89
C TYR A 182 -13.81 -23.11 8.63
N GLU A 183 -15.04 -22.73 8.99
CA GLU A 183 -15.98 -23.66 9.64
C GLU A 183 -16.45 -24.77 8.70
N ASN A 184 -16.67 -24.44 7.43
CA ASN A 184 -16.98 -25.44 6.40
C ASN A 184 -15.83 -26.44 6.22
N LEU A 185 -14.58 -25.95 6.20
CA LEU A 185 -13.39 -26.80 6.09
C LEU A 185 -13.22 -27.73 7.29
N LYS A 186 -13.45 -27.25 8.52
CA LYS A 186 -13.45 -28.12 9.72
C LYS A 186 -14.40 -29.29 9.56
N THR A 187 -15.61 -29.02 9.06
CA THR A 187 -16.62 -30.05 8.81
C THR A 187 -16.13 -31.09 7.80
N LEU A 188 -15.51 -30.65 6.69
CA LEU A 188 -14.94 -31.55 5.68
C LEU A 188 -13.78 -32.41 6.24
N MET A 189 -13.01 -31.86 7.17
CA MET A 189 -11.90 -32.56 7.83
C MET A 189 -12.34 -33.44 9.01
N GLY A 190 -13.62 -33.40 9.41
CA GLY A 190 -14.12 -34.10 10.60
C GLY A 190 -13.62 -33.50 11.93
N LEU A 191 -13.18 -32.25 11.92
CA LEU A 191 -12.79 -31.50 13.11
C LEU A 191 -14.05 -30.87 13.73
N LYS A 192 -14.29 -31.11 15.03
CA LYS A 192 -15.42 -30.56 15.79
C LYS A 192 -14.96 -29.44 16.72
#